data_AF-G5Q2G3-F1
#
_entry.id   AF-G5Q2G3-F1
#
_cell.length_a   1.000
_cell.length_b   1.000
_cell.length_c   1.000
_cell.angle_alpha   90.00
_cell.angle_beta   90.00
_cell.angle_gamma   90.00
#
_symmetry.space_group_name_H-M   'P 1'
#
loop_
_entity.id
_entity.type
_entity.pdbx_description
1 polymer ?
#
loop_
_entity_poly.entity_id
_entity_poly.type
_entity_poly.pdbx_seq_one_letter_code
_entity_poly.pdbx_strand_id
1 'polypeptide(L)'
;MKGKYKAALALLLLLILIPLTLLMTLGLWVPTLAGIWLPVGTRIALEQSPRLTRHGLVIPDLRYLVNDCSLAHITQAELTHPSRWLLNIKSLKLDAACLAKLPATEASPAAPRT
;
A
#
# COMPACT_ATOMS: atom_id res chain seq x y z
N MET A 1 21.64 31.77 -23.17
CA MET A 1 21.41 31.40 -21.74
C MET A 1 19.95 31.03 -21.40
N LYS A 2 18.92 31.55 -22.10
CA LYS A 2 17.48 31.26 -21.85
C LYS A 2 17.06 29.78 -21.98
N GLY A 3 17.73 28.98 -22.83
CA GLY A 3 17.38 27.56 -23.02
C GLY A 3 17.69 26.66 -21.81
N LYS A 4 18.78 26.96 -21.09
CA LYS A 4 19.20 26.19 -19.90
C LYS A 4 18.22 26.36 -18.73
N TYR A 5 17.69 27.56 -18.55
CA TYR A 5 16.68 27.84 -17.52
C TYR A 5 15.36 27.11 -17.79
N LYS A 6 14.92 27.04 -19.05
CA LYS A 6 13.71 26.27 -19.41
C LYS A 6 13.90 24.77 -19.16
N ALA A 7 15.09 24.23 -19.50
CA ALA A 7 15.41 22.84 -19.24
C ALA A 7 15.50 22.52 -17.73
N ALA A 8 16.15 23.39 -16.95
CA ALA A 8 16.23 23.25 -15.50
C ALA A 8 14.84 23.33 -14.85
N LEU A 9 13.99 24.26 -15.31
CA LEU A 9 12.61 24.39 -14.83
C LEU A 9 11.77 23.16 -15.18
N ALA A 10 11.90 22.62 -16.40
CA ALA A 10 11.21 21.40 -16.80
C ALA A 10 11.67 20.19 -15.96
N LEU A 11 12.97 20.07 -15.67
CA LEU A 11 13.50 19.01 -14.82
C LEU A 11 12.96 19.13 -13.38
N LEU A 12 12.95 20.34 -12.82
CA LEU A 12 12.39 20.60 -11.50
C LEU A 12 10.90 20.26 -11.45
N LEU A 13 10.15 20.65 -12.48
CA LEU A 13 8.73 20.36 -12.60
C LEU A 13 8.49 18.85 -12.64
N LEU A 14 9.28 18.11 -13.43
CA LEU A 14 9.20 16.65 -13.54
C LEU A 14 9.54 15.97 -12.21
N LEU A 15 10.56 16.47 -11.50
CA LEU A 15 10.95 15.99 -10.17
C LEU A 15 9.84 16.15 -9.13
N ILE A 16 8.97 17.16 -9.28
CA ILE A 16 7.81 17.39 -8.40
C ILE A 16 6.60 16.57 -8.84
N LEU A 17 6.36 16.47 -10.15
CA LEU A 17 5.22 15.73 -10.71
C LEU A 17 5.30 14.23 -10.46
N ILE A 18 6.49 13.63 -10.61
CA ILE A 18 6.68 12.18 -10.41
C ILE A 18 6.26 11.72 -9.00
N PRO A 19 6.79 12.28 -7.88
CA PRO A 19 6.38 11.85 -6.55
C PRO A 19 4.91 12.17 -6.29
N LEU A 20 4.38 13.27 -6.84
CA LEU A 20 2.97 13.62 -6.68
C LEU A 20 2.04 12.60 -7.37
N THR A 21 2.36 12.17 -8.59
CA THR A 21 1.59 11.12 -9.29
C THR A 21 1.75 9.77 -8.61
N LEU A 22 2.94 9.45 -8.07
CA LEU A 22 3.14 8.26 -7.24
C LEU A 22 2.25 8.29 -6.00
N LEU A 23 2.20 9.42 -5.28
CA LEU A 23 1.34 9.59 -4.11
C LEU A 23 -0.15 9.43 -4.47
N MET A 24 -0.59 10.00 -5.59
CA MET A 24 -1.98 9.83 -6.04
C MET A 24 -2.30 8.39 -6.47
N THR A 25 -1.32 7.64 -6.95
CA THR A 25 -1.49 6.26 -7.43
C THR A 25 -1.11 5.20 -6.40
N LEU A 26 -0.92 5.58 -5.12
CA LEU A 26 -0.61 4.67 -4.02
C LEU A 26 -1.47 3.40 -4.04
N GLY A 27 -2.79 3.53 -4.24
CA GLY A 27 -3.70 2.38 -4.29
C GLY A 27 -3.43 1.35 -5.39
N LEU A 28 -2.72 1.73 -6.45
CA LEU A 28 -2.44 0.88 -7.61
C LEU A 28 -1.10 0.15 -7.49
N TRP A 29 -0.06 0.80 -6.97
CA TRP A 29 1.28 0.19 -6.88
C TRP A 29 1.61 -0.40 -5.51
N VAL A 30 0.96 0.07 -4.43
CA VAL A 30 1.17 -0.48 -3.07
C VAL A 30 0.82 -1.97 -3.01
N PRO A 31 -0.30 -2.47 -3.58
CA PRO A 31 -0.57 -3.91 -3.65
C PRO A 31 0.55 -4.71 -4.29
N THR A 32 1.09 -4.21 -5.40
CA THR A 32 2.13 -4.87 -6.18
C THR A 32 3.46 -4.91 -5.43
N LEU A 33 3.85 -3.79 -4.79
CA LEU A 33 5.05 -3.76 -3.96
C LEU A 33 4.91 -4.60 -2.70
N ALA A 34 3.75 -4.55 -2.04
CA ALA A 34 3.46 -5.41 -0.91
C ALA A 34 3.56 -6.90 -1.32
N GLY A 35 3.09 -7.25 -2.52
CA GLY A 35 3.24 -8.56 -3.12
C GLY A 35 4.67 -9.13 -3.13
N ILE A 36 5.70 -8.29 -3.23
CA ILE A 36 7.12 -8.72 -3.20
C ILE A 36 7.51 -9.25 -1.80
N TRP A 37 6.92 -8.66 -0.77
CA TRP A 37 7.17 -8.98 0.64
C TRP A 37 6.18 -9.98 1.20
N LEU A 38 5.07 -10.20 0.50
CA LEU A 38 4.01 -11.07 0.92
C LEU A 38 4.38 -12.54 0.66
N PRO A 39 3.93 -13.46 1.53
CA PRO A 39 4.05 -14.90 1.27
C PRO A 39 3.42 -15.28 -0.07
N VAL A 40 4.01 -16.25 -0.74
CA VAL A 40 3.52 -16.79 -2.03
C VAL A 40 2.06 -17.22 -1.91
N GLY A 41 1.25 -16.87 -2.91
CA GLY A 41 -0.18 -17.14 -2.89
C GLY A 41 -1.00 -16.17 -2.02
N THR A 42 -0.40 -15.10 -1.49
CA THR A 42 -1.17 -14.04 -0.81
C THR A 42 -1.19 -12.75 -1.62
N ARG A 43 -2.34 -12.07 -1.66
CA ARG A 43 -2.52 -10.80 -2.37
C ARG A 43 -3.32 -9.84 -1.52
N ILE A 44 -2.97 -8.57 -1.61
CA ILE A 44 -3.75 -7.48 -1.02
C ILE A 44 -4.55 -6.85 -2.15
N ALA A 45 -5.86 -6.78 -2.00
CA ALA A 45 -6.77 -6.10 -2.90
C ALA A 45 -7.32 -4.86 -2.18
N LEU A 46 -7.07 -3.68 -2.75
CA LEU A 46 -7.80 -2.46 -2.38
C LEU A 46 -8.97 -2.32 -3.34
N GLU A 47 -10.18 -2.66 -2.89
CA GLU A 47 -11.40 -2.50 -3.70
C GLU A 47 -11.69 -1.02 -3.98
N GLN A 48 -11.25 -0.16 -3.07
CA GLN A 48 -11.45 1.28 -3.15
C GLN A 48 -10.13 2.02 -3.00
N SER A 49 -9.91 3.00 -3.87
CA SER A 49 -8.68 3.79 -3.86
C SER A 49 -8.51 4.53 -2.52
N PRO A 50 -7.32 4.45 -1.90
CA PRO A 50 -7.05 5.16 -0.67
C PRO A 50 -7.09 6.66 -0.94
N ARG A 51 -7.65 7.41 0.00
CA ARG A 51 -7.82 8.85 -0.10
C ARG A 51 -6.79 9.54 0.78
N LEU A 52 -5.96 10.37 0.17
CA LEU A 52 -5.05 11.23 0.92
C LEU A 52 -5.83 12.43 1.47
N THR A 53 -5.77 12.61 2.79
CA THR A 53 -6.39 13.74 3.50
C THR A 53 -5.32 14.58 4.19
N ARG A 54 -5.69 15.76 4.71
CA ARG A 54 -4.74 16.64 5.42
C ARG A 54 -4.12 16.00 6.66
N HIS A 55 -4.80 15.03 7.29
CA HIS A 55 -4.38 14.43 8.56
C HIS A 55 -3.78 13.03 8.39
N GLY A 56 -3.85 12.46 7.19
CA GLY A 56 -3.40 11.09 6.95
C GLY A 56 -3.97 10.45 5.69
N LEU A 57 -3.68 9.17 5.53
CA LEU A 57 -4.17 8.32 4.45
C LEU A 57 -5.37 7.51 4.94
N VAL A 58 -6.52 7.69 4.29
CA VAL A 58 -7.74 6.92 4.57
C VAL A 58 -7.83 5.76 3.58
N ILE A 59 -7.89 4.53 4.08
CA ILE A 59 -8.01 3.29 3.32
C ILE A 59 -9.42 2.73 3.59
N PRO A 60 -10.39 2.97 2.69
CA PRO A 60 -11.78 2.66 2.96
C PRO A 60 -12.07 1.14 2.98
N ASP A 61 -11.47 0.37 2.07
CA ASP A 61 -11.66 -1.07 1.99
C ASP A 61 -10.36 -1.77 1.55
N LEU A 62 -9.89 -2.70 2.38
CA LEU A 62 -8.68 -3.48 2.15
C LEU A 62 -8.97 -4.96 2.44
N ARG A 63 -8.75 -5.80 1.44
CA ARG A 63 -8.88 -7.24 1.55
C ARG A 63 -7.53 -7.89 1.42
N TYR A 64 -7.21 -8.77 2.36
CA TYR A 64 -6.06 -9.64 2.27
C TYR A 64 -6.55 -11.05 1.94
N LEU A 65 -6.13 -11.55 0.79
CA LEU A 65 -6.57 -12.82 0.25
C LEU A 65 -5.40 -13.81 0.21
N VAL A 66 -5.69 -15.06 0.50
CA VAL A 66 -4.78 -16.20 0.32
C VAL A 66 -5.40 -17.08 -0.74
N ASN A 67 -4.82 -17.08 -1.94
CA ASN A 67 -5.38 -17.60 -3.17
C ASN A 67 -6.74 -16.92 -3.44
N ASP A 68 -7.85 -17.62 -3.22
CA ASP A 68 -9.22 -17.12 -3.36
C ASP A 68 -9.97 -17.01 -2.02
N CYS A 69 -9.27 -17.20 -0.89
CA CYS A 69 -9.83 -17.12 0.47
C CYS A 69 -9.56 -15.73 1.07
N SER A 70 -10.59 -15.01 1.51
CA SER A 70 -10.41 -13.72 2.19
C SER A 70 -9.92 -13.94 3.62
N LEU A 71 -8.61 -13.81 3.84
CA LEU A 71 -7.99 -13.98 5.14
C LEU A 71 -8.39 -12.88 6.13
N ALA A 72 -8.25 -11.63 5.69
CA ALA A 72 -8.57 -10.47 6.50
C ALA A 72 -9.28 -9.43 5.66
N HIS A 73 -10.36 -8.87 6.20
CA HIS A 73 -11.09 -7.77 5.60
C HIS A 73 -11.07 -6.59 6.56
N ILE A 74 -10.41 -5.52 6.14
CA ILE A 74 -10.25 -4.29 6.90
C ILE A 74 -11.12 -3.23 6.26
N THR A 75 -11.95 -2.59 7.08
CA THR A 75 -12.88 -1.55 6.65
C THR A 75 -12.59 -0.27 7.42
N GLN A 76 -12.52 0.85 6.70
CA GLN A 76 -12.22 2.18 7.23
C GLN A 76 -10.96 2.21 8.11
N ALA A 77 -9.82 1.90 7.49
CA ALA A 77 -8.53 2.10 8.13
C ALA A 77 -8.02 3.52 7.86
N GLU A 78 -7.39 4.14 8.86
CA GLU A 78 -6.85 5.48 8.78
C GLU A 78 -5.43 5.47 9.31
N LEU A 79 -4.47 5.86 8.47
CA LEU A 79 -3.08 6.00 8.83
C LEU A 79 -2.76 7.48 9.01
N THR A 80 -2.53 7.90 10.24
CA THR A 80 -2.25 9.30 10.60
C THR A 80 -0.86 9.43 11.20
N HIS A 81 -0.23 10.60 11.07
CA HIS A 81 1.09 10.86 11.62
C HIS A 81 1.14 12.19 12.41
N PRO A 82 0.56 12.24 13.62
CA PRO A 82 0.68 13.41 14.48
C PRO A 82 2.09 13.55 15.08
N SER A 83 2.63 12.46 15.65
CA SER A 83 4.00 12.39 16.21
C SER A 83 4.67 11.03 15.98
N ARG A 84 3.86 9.97 15.85
CA ARG A 84 4.22 8.63 15.41
C ARG A 84 3.21 8.14 14.38
N TRP A 85 3.58 7.17 13.56
CA TRP A 85 2.64 6.49 12.69
C TRP A 85 1.57 5.77 13.53
N LEU A 86 0.31 6.16 13.34
CA LEU A 86 -0.84 5.59 14.03
C LEU A 86 -1.82 5.04 13.01
N LEU A 87 -2.01 3.72 13.03
CA LEU A 87 -2.98 3.01 12.23
C LEU A 87 -4.24 2.77 13.07
N ASN A 88 -5.31 3.47 12.73
CA ASN A 88 -6.64 3.25 13.29
C ASN A 88 -7.44 2.35 12.34
N ILE A 89 -8.13 1.35 12.85
CA ILE A 89 -8.95 0.42 12.06
C ILE A 89 -10.31 0.36 12.72
N LYS A 90 -11.37 0.73 11.98
CA LYS A 90 -12.73 0.68 12.53
C LYS A 90 -13.24 -0.75 12.68
N SER A 91 -13.01 -1.59 11.68
CA SER A 91 -13.46 -2.98 11.71
C SER A 91 -12.47 -3.87 10.96
N LEU A 92 -12.11 -4.96 11.62
CA LEU A 92 -11.22 -6.00 11.16
C LEU A 92 -11.97 -7.32 11.27
N LYS A 93 -12.22 -7.98 10.14
CA LYS A 93 -12.74 -9.35 10.09
C LYS A 93 -11.59 -10.28 9.72
N LEU A 94 -11.30 -11.25 10.57
CA LEU A 94 -10.35 -12.32 10.26
C LEU A 94 -11.11 -13.63 10.07
N ASP A 95 -10.72 -14.39 9.06
CA ASP A 95 -11.19 -15.75 8.85
C ASP A 95 -10.09 -16.73 9.26
N ALA A 96 -10.31 -17.43 10.38
CA ALA A 96 -9.37 -18.40 10.91
C ALA A 96 -9.26 -19.66 10.03
N ALA A 97 -10.30 -20.02 9.28
CA ALA A 97 -10.27 -21.15 8.36
C ALA A 97 -9.39 -20.84 7.14
N CYS A 98 -9.41 -19.59 6.66
CA CYS A 98 -8.46 -19.11 5.66
C CYS A 98 -7.03 -19.00 6.24
N LEU A 99 -6.89 -18.64 7.53
CA LEU A 99 -5.58 -18.52 8.17
C LEU A 99 -4.81 -19.85 8.21
N ALA A 100 -5.53 -20.96 8.41
CA ALA A 100 -4.95 -22.31 8.36
C ALA A 100 -4.45 -22.71 6.95
N LYS A 101 -4.85 -22.00 5.90
CA LYS A 101 -4.40 -22.23 4.51
C LYS A 101 -3.17 -21.40 4.14
N LEU A 102 -2.61 -20.61 5.05
CA LEU A 102 -1.33 -19.95 4.78
C LEU A 102 -0.27 -21.03 4.60
N PRO A 103 0.56 -20.95 3.55
CA PRO A 103 1.68 -21.88 3.39
C PRO A 103 2.59 -21.75 4.61
N ALA A 104 3.01 -22.90 5.15
CA ALA A 104 3.95 -22.95 6.26
C ALA A 104 5.28 -22.33 5.80
N THR A 105 5.51 -21.08 6.19
CA THR A 105 6.77 -20.31 6.16
C THR A 105 7.85 -20.88 5.24
N GLU A 106 7.62 -20.88 3.93
CA GLU A 106 8.72 -20.69 3.00
C GLU A 106 8.93 -19.20 2.93
N ALA A 107 9.87 -18.71 3.74
CA ALA A 107 10.30 -17.32 3.70
C ALA A 107 10.63 -16.99 2.24
N SER A 108 9.90 -16.02 1.66
CA SER A 108 10.18 -15.55 0.31
C SER A 108 11.69 -15.29 0.21
N PRO A 109 12.42 -15.89 -0.73
CA PRO A 109 13.87 -15.70 -0.86
C PRO A 109 14.24 -14.23 -1.14
N ALA A 110 13.25 -13.39 -1.48
CA ALA A 110 13.38 -11.95 -1.67
C ALA A 110 13.07 -11.10 -0.41
N ALA A 111 12.58 -11.70 0.69
CA ALA A 111 12.36 -10.97 1.94
C ALA A 111 13.71 -10.78 2.65
N PRO A 112 14.19 -9.54 2.86
CA PRO A 112 15.42 -9.30 3.58
C PRO A 112 15.30 -9.80 5.01
N ARG A 113 16.31 -10.58 5.40
CA ARG A 113 16.50 -10.98 6.79
C ARG A 113 16.92 -9.73 7.57
N THR A 114 16.12 -9.38 8.57
CA THR A 114 16.49 -8.41 9.61
C THR A 114 17.61 -8.96 10.48
#